data_AF-A0A7K4YU13-F1
#
_entry.id   AF-A0A7K4YU13-F1
#
_cell.length_a   1.000
_cell.length_b   1.000
_cell.length_c   1.000
_cell.angle_alpha   90.00
_cell.angle_beta   90.00
_cell.angle_gamma   90.00
#
_symmetry.space_group_name_H-M   'P 1'
#
loop_
_entity.id
_entity.type
_entity.pdbx_description
1 polymer ?
#
loop_
_entity_poly.entity_id
_entity_poly.type
_entity_poly.pdbx_seq_one_letter_code
_entity_poly.pdbx_strand_id
1 'polypeptide(L)'
;MVVTFKEENTVAFKHLFLKDYVDGADDSYAVYTQRDLYDRMFYALEKYLAIPNETIGRYAYVRGERGGNGSALLLCQRYYRRGRIDPANDTFNIDPEIVTDCLGVDPEEPQPLPPELDHGYRNFTLKFHKLINVTIQFKLKAINIQTIINNEIPDCYTFTITITFDNKAHSGRVKIRLDNRADIAECKDPSVSGRGDNSFRLFFDVVVILVCSLSFVLCARSIIRGLMLQHEFGRFFRRRYNQSVCLSDRMEFLNGWYILLVVSDVLTVLGTIMKIGIESKNFASYDVCSILLGTSTLLVWVGVIRYLTFFQKYNILIVTLRVALPNVIRFCCCVAVIYLGYCFCGWIVLGPYHVKFRSLSMVSECLFSLMNGDDMFVTFAEMQQNSYLVWLFSQLYLYTFISLFIYMVLSLFIALITGSYETIK
;
A
#
# COMPACT_ATOMS: atom_id res chain seq x y z
N MET A 1 -8.37 -15.13 -0.74
CA MET A 1 -8.00 -16.26 -1.61
C MET A 1 -6.99 -15.85 -2.69
N VAL A 2 -7.24 -14.80 -3.49
CA VAL A 2 -6.26 -14.31 -4.48
C VAL A 2 -4.99 -13.76 -3.81
N VAL A 3 -5.16 -12.91 -2.79
CA VAL A 3 -4.04 -12.32 -2.02
C VAL A 3 -3.22 -13.40 -1.33
N THR A 4 -3.87 -14.35 -0.65
CA THR A 4 -3.21 -15.48 0.02
C THR A 4 -2.41 -16.33 -0.95
N PHE A 5 -2.94 -16.66 -2.13
CA PHE A 5 -2.17 -17.43 -3.12
C PHE A 5 -0.93 -16.66 -3.58
N LYS A 6 -1.03 -15.36 -3.84
CA LYS A 6 0.13 -14.52 -4.20
C LYS A 6 1.16 -14.45 -3.07
N GLU A 7 0.73 -14.25 -1.82
CA GLU A 7 1.60 -14.13 -0.65
C GLU A 7 2.34 -15.45 -0.37
N GLU A 8 1.63 -16.58 -0.33
CA GLU A 8 2.23 -17.90 -0.11
C GLU A 8 3.24 -18.25 -1.20
N ASN A 9 2.93 -17.97 -2.47
CA ASN A 9 3.90 -18.15 -3.56
C ASN A 9 5.11 -17.21 -3.40
N THR A 10 4.91 -15.98 -2.93
CA THR A 10 6.02 -15.03 -2.69
C THR A 10 6.94 -15.56 -1.59
N VAL A 11 6.39 -16.07 -0.49
CA VAL A 11 7.16 -16.70 0.59
C VAL A 11 7.90 -17.94 0.07
N ALA A 12 7.22 -18.81 -0.68
CA ALA A 12 7.85 -19.97 -1.32
C ALA A 12 9.02 -19.56 -2.24
N PHE A 13 8.86 -18.52 -3.06
CA PHE A 13 9.93 -18.02 -3.92
C PHE A 13 11.11 -17.45 -3.14
N LYS A 14 10.88 -16.79 -2.00
CA LYS A 14 11.97 -16.35 -1.12
C LYS A 14 12.78 -17.55 -0.62
N HIS A 15 12.13 -18.58 -0.10
CA HIS A 15 12.81 -19.80 0.38
C HIS A 15 13.50 -20.60 -0.73
N LEU A 16 12.95 -20.59 -1.95
CA LEU A 16 13.53 -21.31 -3.09
C LEU A 16 14.75 -20.59 -3.67
N PHE A 17 14.65 -19.29 -3.95
CA PHE A 17 15.68 -18.55 -4.71
C PHE A 17 16.67 -17.79 -3.84
N LEU A 18 16.31 -17.45 -2.60
CA LEU A 18 17.22 -16.81 -1.66
C LEU A 18 17.83 -17.88 -0.74
N LYS A 19 19.10 -18.20 -0.98
CA LYS A 19 19.85 -19.16 -0.15
C LYS A 19 19.79 -18.70 1.33
N ASP A 20 19.66 -19.65 2.27
CA ASP A 20 19.63 -19.41 3.72
C ASP A 20 18.69 -18.27 4.18
N TYR A 21 17.57 -18.06 3.48
CA TYR A 21 16.57 -17.07 3.89
C TYR A 21 15.83 -17.52 5.15
N VAL A 22 15.51 -16.56 6.03
CA VAL A 22 14.77 -16.78 7.28
C VAL A 22 13.60 -15.81 7.32
N ASP A 23 12.43 -16.29 7.76
CA ASP A 23 11.24 -15.47 7.85
C ASP A 23 11.44 -14.28 8.81
N GLY A 24 11.01 -13.09 8.39
CA GLY A 24 11.20 -11.84 9.13
C GLY A 24 12.54 -11.13 8.91
N ALA A 25 13.45 -11.69 8.09
CA ALA A 25 14.76 -11.09 7.79
C ALA A 25 14.76 -10.13 6.58
N ASP A 26 13.61 -9.72 6.05
CA ASP A 26 13.50 -8.97 4.79
C ASP A 26 14.35 -7.68 4.73
N ASP A 27 14.47 -6.96 5.84
CA ASP A 27 15.26 -5.71 5.92
C ASP A 27 16.73 -5.93 6.33
N SER A 28 17.05 -7.09 6.89
CA SER A 28 18.39 -7.43 7.35
C SER A 28 19.17 -8.27 6.32
N TYR A 29 18.47 -9.03 5.46
CA TYR A 29 19.06 -9.94 4.48
C TYR A 29 19.95 -9.20 3.46
N ALA A 30 21.25 -9.41 3.60
CA ALA A 30 22.28 -8.71 2.86
C ALA A 30 23.58 -9.52 2.82
N VAL A 31 24.44 -9.16 1.87
CA VAL A 31 25.74 -9.79 1.65
C VAL A 31 26.86 -8.76 1.79
N TYR A 32 28.00 -9.21 2.29
CA TYR A 32 29.15 -8.36 2.62
C TYR A 32 30.43 -8.71 1.85
N THR A 33 30.49 -9.88 1.20
CA THR A 33 31.67 -10.30 0.43
C THR A 33 31.33 -10.51 -1.05
N GLN A 34 32.33 -10.31 -1.91
CA GLN A 34 32.16 -10.52 -3.35
C GLN A 34 31.87 -11.98 -3.70
N ARG A 35 32.52 -12.92 -3.00
CA ARG A 35 32.33 -14.37 -3.21
C ARG A 35 30.91 -14.78 -2.85
N ASP A 36 30.44 -14.35 -1.67
CA ASP A 36 29.07 -14.62 -1.25
C ASP A 36 28.05 -14.04 -2.24
N LEU A 37 28.32 -12.85 -2.81
CA LEU A 37 27.41 -12.26 -3.80
C LEU A 37 27.28 -13.16 -5.03
N TYR A 38 28.41 -13.64 -5.57
CA TYR A 38 28.40 -14.60 -6.67
C TYR A 38 27.69 -15.90 -6.28
N ASP A 39 27.98 -16.45 -5.10
CA ASP A 39 27.37 -17.70 -4.64
C ASP A 39 25.85 -17.59 -4.52
N ARG A 40 25.33 -16.47 -3.98
CA ARG A 40 23.87 -16.23 -3.88
C ARG A 40 23.23 -16.02 -5.26
N MET A 41 23.93 -15.32 -6.15
CA MET A 41 23.46 -15.09 -7.53
C MET A 41 23.39 -16.40 -8.32
N PHE A 42 24.44 -17.22 -8.27
CA PHE A 42 24.49 -18.51 -8.96
C PHE A 42 23.53 -19.53 -8.33
N TYR A 43 23.37 -19.52 -7.00
CA TYR A 43 22.36 -20.34 -6.35
C TYR A 43 20.95 -20.06 -6.89
N ALA A 44 20.57 -18.78 -7.04
CA ALA A 44 19.26 -18.43 -7.58
C ALA A 44 19.07 -18.93 -9.03
N LEU A 45 20.12 -18.89 -9.85
CA LEU A 45 20.12 -19.41 -11.22
C LEU A 45 20.01 -20.94 -11.26
N GLU A 46 20.79 -21.64 -10.45
CA GLU A 46 20.75 -23.11 -10.36
C GLU A 46 19.38 -23.58 -9.87
N LYS A 47 18.81 -22.92 -8.85
CA LYS A 47 17.46 -23.20 -8.37
C LYS A 47 16.39 -22.88 -9.40
N TYR A 48 16.55 -21.81 -10.19
CA TYR A 48 15.67 -21.54 -11.31
C TYR A 48 15.66 -22.67 -12.34
N LEU A 49 16.82 -23.19 -12.73
CA LEU A 49 16.91 -24.29 -13.70
C LEU A 49 16.36 -25.61 -13.15
N ALA A 50 16.50 -25.84 -11.84
CA ALA A 50 16.04 -27.05 -11.15
C ALA A 50 14.55 -27.05 -10.75
N ILE A 51 13.78 -26.01 -11.06
CA ILE A 51 12.37 -25.85 -10.63
C ILE A 51 11.53 -27.13 -10.85
N PRO A 52 11.48 -27.74 -12.06
CA PRO A 52 10.62 -28.89 -12.32
C PRO A 52 10.87 -30.11 -11.42
N ASN A 53 12.09 -30.24 -10.89
CA ASN A 53 12.51 -31.41 -10.12
C ASN A 53 12.47 -31.16 -8.61
N GLU A 54 12.66 -29.92 -8.15
CA GLU A 54 12.78 -29.61 -6.71
C GLU A 54 11.54 -28.98 -6.08
N THR A 55 10.68 -28.30 -6.86
CA THR A 55 9.57 -27.54 -6.26
C THR A 55 8.33 -28.39 -6.02
N ILE A 56 7.68 -28.18 -4.86
CA ILE A 56 6.36 -28.78 -4.54
C ILE A 56 5.26 -28.20 -5.42
N GLY A 57 5.33 -26.90 -5.71
CA GLY A 57 4.39 -26.20 -6.59
C GLY A 57 4.63 -26.55 -8.06
N ARG A 58 3.56 -26.59 -8.87
CA ARG A 58 3.67 -26.79 -10.31
C ARG A 58 3.89 -25.46 -11.01
N TYR A 59 5.14 -25.16 -11.37
CA TYR A 59 5.51 -23.96 -12.10
C TYR A 59 5.91 -24.29 -13.53
N ALA A 60 5.52 -23.44 -14.48
CA ALA A 60 5.95 -23.51 -15.87
C ALA A 60 6.72 -22.25 -16.28
N TYR A 61 7.78 -22.42 -17.05
CA TYR A 61 8.57 -21.29 -17.55
C TYR A 61 7.81 -20.49 -18.60
N VAL A 62 8.07 -19.18 -18.66
CA VAL A 62 7.60 -18.31 -19.73
C VAL A 62 8.80 -17.86 -20.55
N ARG A 63 8.82 -18.19 -21.84
CA ARG A 63 9.85 -17.72 -22.77
C ARG A 63 9.56 -16.29 -23.20
N GLY A 64 10.60 -15.52 -23.47
CA GLY A 64 10.47 -14.18 -24.04
C GLY A 64 9.80 -14.22 -25.42
N GLU A 65 9.13 -13.13 -25.80
CA GLU A 65 8.52 -13.03 -27.13
C GLU A 65 9.61 -13.11 -28.23
N ARG A 66 9.33 -13.87 -29.30
CA ARG A 66 10.23 -14.02 -30.44
C ARG A 66 10.42 -12.66 -31.13
N GLY A 67 11.50 -11.94 -30.83
CA GLY A 67 11.83 -10.68 -31.51
C GLY A 67 12.80 -9.74 -30.78
N GLY A 68 13.03 -9.91 -29.48
CA GLY A 68 14.08 -9.19 -28.75
C GLY A 68 14.62 -10.06 -27.62
N ASN A 69 15.97 -10.21 -27.54
CA ASN A 69 16.74 -11.00 -26.55
C ASN A 69 15.87 -11.91 -25.65
N GLY A 70 15.31 -12.96 -26.25
CA GLY A 70 14.08 -13.64 -25.83
C GLY A 70 14.25 -14.75 -24.81
N SER A 71 15.20 -14.61 -23.88
CA SER A 71 15.44 -15.64 -22.86
C SER A 71 14.39 -15.62 -21.75
N ALA A 72 14.15 -16.78 -21.15
CA ALA A 72 13.18 -16.99 -20.07
C ALA A 72 13.61 -16.35 -18.75
N LEU A 73 14.92 -16.26 -18.50
CA LEU A 73 15.53 -15.52 -17.40
C LEU A 73 16.52 -14.48 -17.94
N LEU A 74 16.50 -13.29 -17.35
CA LEU A 74 17.42 -12.19 -17.63
C LEU A 74 18.21 -11.85 -16.37
N LEU A 75 19.53 -12.02 -16.43
CA LEU A 75 20.48 -11.55 -15.43
C LEU A 75 21.08 -10.23 -15.93
N CYS A 76 20.73 -9.12 -15.30
CA CYS A 76 21.22 -7.80 -15.68
C CYS A 76 22.06 -7.16 -14.58
N GLN A 77 23.18 -6.55 -14.93
CA GLN A 77 23.92 -5.64 -14.07
C GLN A 77 23.71 -4.20 -14.55
N ARG A 78 23.49 -3.27 -13.62
CA ARG A 78 23.49 -1.83 -13.90
C ARG A 78 24.69 -1.19 -13.23
N TYR A 79 25.45 -0.43 -14.00
CA TYR A 79 26.67 0.19 -13.52
C TYR A 79 26.93 1.53 -14.21
N TYR A 80 27.71 2.39 -13.55
CA TYR A 80 28.10 3.68 -14.13
C TYR A 80 29.02 3.48 -15.34
N ARG A 81 28.81 4.24 -16.42
CA ARG A 81 29.61 4.13 -17.65
C ARG A 81 31.10 4.22 -17.35
N ARG A 82 31.50 5.25 -16.59
CA ARG A 82 32.84 5.41 -15.99
C ARG A 82 32.69 5.50 -14.47
N GLY A 83 33.59 4.84 -13.74
CA GLY A 83 33.57 4.86 -12.28
C GLY A 83 34.95 4.52 -11.72
N ARG A 84 35.92 5.40 -11.92
CA ARG A 84 37.24 5.26 -11.29
C ARG A 84 37.15 5.91 -9.91
N ILE A 85 37.19 5.11 -8.86
CA ILE A 85 37.12 5.56 -7.47
C ILE A 85 38.40 5.05 -6.79
N ASP A 86 39.25 5.97 -6.37
CA ASP A 86 40.50 5.65 -5.67
C ASP A 86 40.50 6.34 -4.30
N PRO A 87 40.01 5.66 -3.25
CA PRO A 87 39.94 6.23 -1.91
C PRO A 87 41.32 6.40 -1.28
N ALA A 88 42.38 5.77 -1.79
CA ALA A 88 43.73 5.98 -1.25
C ALA A 88 44.31 7.35 -1.65
N ASN A 89 43.87 7.88 -2.80
CA ASN A 89 44.30 9.17 -3.33
C ASN A 89 43.20 10.25 -3.21
N ASP A 90 42.08 9.97 -2.54
CA ASP A 90 40.90 10.86 -2.46
C ASP A 90 40.39 11.38 -3.82
N THR A 91 40.58 10.61 -4.90
CA THR A 91 40.16 11.01 -6.26
C THR A 91 39.07 10.10 -6.81
N PHE A 92 38.14 10.70 -7.54
CA PHE A 92 37.11 9.97 -8.27
C PHE A 92 36.81 10.62 -9.63
N ASN A 93 36.46 9.79 -10.61
CA ASN A 93 35.95 10.21 -11.91
C ASN A 93 34.79 9.29 -12.30
N ILE A 94 33.57 9.80 -12.16
CA ILE A 94 32.33 9.06 -12.34
C ILE A 94 31.50 9.75 -13.42
N ASP A 95 31.03 8.96 -14.38
CA ASP A 95 30.02 9.35 -15.35
C ASP A 95 28.69 8.74 -14.90
N PRO A 96 27.68 9.55 -14.51
CA PRO A 96 26.42 9.05 -13.97
C PRO A 96 25.55 8.32 -14.99
N GLU A 97 25.92 8.30 -16.28
CA GLU A 97 25.20 7.54 -17.29
C GLU A 97 25.18 6.04 -16.95
N ILE A 98 23.97 5.48 -16.87
CA ILE A 98 23.75 4.09 -16.45
C ILE A 98 23.84 3.17 -17.67
N VAL A 99 24.80 2.26 -17.64
CA VAL A 99 24.91 1.18 -18.63
C VAL A 99 24.27 -0.08 -18.04
N THR A 100 23.41 -0.72 -18.83
CA THR A 100 22.78 -2.00 -18.46
C THR A 100 23.33 -3.09 -19.35
N ASP A 101 23.86 -4.14 -18.75
CA ASP A 101 24.42 -5.31 -19.42
C ASP A 101 23.67 -6.54 -18.95
N CYS A 102 23.06 -7.27 -19.88
CA CYS A 102 22.14 -8.35 -19.58
C CYS A 102 22.56 -9.64 -20.29
N LEU A 103 22.52 -10.74 -19.54
CA LEU A 103 22.69 -12.09 -20.03
C LEU A 103 21.36 -12.84 -19.96
N GLY A 104 20.96 -13.46 -21.07
CA GLY A 104 19.82 -14.36 -21.13
C GLY A 104 20.20 -15.79 -20.75
N VAL A 105 19.38 -16.43 -19.92
CA VAL A 105 19.51 -17.84 -19.55
C VAL A 105 18.18 -18.54 -19.81
N ASP A 106 18.24 -19.65 -20.54
CA ASP A 106 17.07 -20.44 -20.91
C ASP A 106 17.16 -21.85 -20.29
N PRO A 107 16.05 -22.39 -19.74
CA PRO A 107 16.02 -23.76 -19.25
C PRO A 107 16.07 -24.76 -20.41
N GLU A 108 16.90 -25.80 -20.29
CA GLU A 108 17.01 -26.88 -21.27
C GLU A 108 15.69 -27.68 -21.37
N GLU A 109 15.28 -28.03 -22.59
CA GLU A 109 14.13 -28.92 -22.81
C GLU A 109 14.47 -30.38 -22.46
N PRO A 110 13.49 -31.21 -22.06
CA PRO A 110 13.67 -32.64 -21.83
C PRO A 110 13.79 -33.44 -23.16
N GLN A 111 14.55 -32.94 -24.14
CA GLN A 111 14.93 -33.68 -25.35
C GLN A 111 16.46 -33.85 -25.37
N PRO A 112 16.99 -34.98 -25.89
CA PRO A 112 18.40 -35.30 -25.76
C PRO A 112 19.21 -34.46 -26.77
N LEU A 113 19.70 -33.30 -26.33
CA LEU A 113 20.81 -32.60 -26.99
C LEU A 113 22.11 -32.93 -26.25
N PRO A 114 23.25 -33.01 -26.97
CA PRO A 114 24.53 -33.39 -26.39
C PRO A 114 24.99 -32.39 -25.31
N PRO A 115 25.70 -32.87 -24.28
CA PRO A 115 25.94 -32.15 -23.03
C PRO A 115 27.11 -31.14 -23.15
N GLU A 116 27.04 -30.20 -24.08
CA GLU A 116 28.07 -29.16 -24.23
C GLU A 116 27.50 -27.80 -24.68
N LEU A 117 26.34 -27.38 -24.16
CA LEU A 117 26.02 -25.95 -24.12
C LEU A 117 26.63 -25.34 -22.86
N ASP A 118 27.87 -24.91 -23.04
CA ASP A 118 28.73 -24.18 -22.12
C ASP A 118 27.94 -23.30 -21.12
N HIS A 119 28.29 -23.40 -19.83
CA HIS A 119 27.71 -22.61 -18.74
C HIS A 119 28.11 -21.13 -18.88
N GLY A 120 27.68 -20.44 -19.94
CA GLY A 120 28.09 -19.07 -20.27
C GLY A 120 27.74 -18.05 -19.18
N TYR A 121 26.77 -18.36 -18.32
CA TYR A 121 26.44 -17.54 -17.15
C TYR A 121 27.52 -17.56 -16.06
N ARG A 122 28.36 -18.60 -15.98
CA ARG A 122 29.49 -18.65 -15.03
C ARG A 122 30.61 -17.69 -15.40
N ASN A 123 30.66 -17.23 -16.65
CA ASN A 123 31.60 -16.21 -17.13
C ASN A 123 31.12 -14.77 -16.86
N PHE A 124 30.00 -14.57 -16.16
CA PHE A 124 29.45 -13.25 -15.89
C PHE A 124 30.27 -12.50 -14.84
N THR A 125 31.06 -11.51 -15.27
CA THR A 125 31.92 -10.72 -14.38
C THR A 125 31.25 -9.41 -13.92
N LEU A 126 31.07 -9.27 -12.61
CA LEU A 126 30.51 -8.08 -11.98
C LEU A 126 31.56 -6.99 -11.77
N LYS A 127 31.22 -5.75 -12.15
CA LYS A 127 32.09 -4.58 -12.00
C LYS A 127 31.82 -3.86 -10.67
N PHE A 128 32.16 -4.48 -9.54
CA PHE A 128 31.83 -3.99 -8.17
C PHE A 128 32.13 -2.51 -7.90
N HIS A 129 33.26 -2.00 -8.39
CA HIS A 129 33.70 -0.60 -8.17
C HIS A 129 32.73 0.46 -8.75
N LYS A 130 31.88 0.08 -9.70
CA LYS A 130 30.90 0.97 -10.34
C LYS A 130 29.50 0.37 -10.42
N LEU A 131 29.26 -0.73 -9.70
CA LEU A 131 28.03 -1.49 -9.70
C LEU A 131 26.96 -0.78 -8.87
N ILE A 132 25.83 -0.47 -9.49
CA ILE A 132 24.66 0.12 -8.81
C ILE A 132 23.79 -1.00 -8.24
N ASN A 133 23.40 -1.95 -9.09
CA ASN A 133 22.65 -3.14 -8.68
C ASN A 133 22.77 -4.27 -9.71
N VAL A 134 22.43 -5.47 -9.27
CA VAL A 134 22.22 -6.65 -10.13
C VAL A 134 20.76 -7.06 -9.99
N THR A 135 20.13 -7.42 -11.10
CA THR A 135 18.73 -7.86 -11.14
C THR A 135 18.63 -9.18 -11.87
N ILE A 136 18.03 -10.19 -11.24
CA ILE A 136 17.61 -11.43 -11.89
C ILE A 136 16.10 -11.34 -12.09
N GLN A 137 15.66 -11.37 -13.34
CA GLN A 137 14.24 -11.25 -13.69
C GLN A 137 13.81 -12.46 -14.51
N PHE A 138 12.72 -13.10 -14.11
CA PHE A 138 12.11 -14.21 -14.84
C PHE A 138 10.61 -14.28 -14.57
N LYS A 139 9.91 -15.05 -15.40
CA LYS A 139 8.46 -15.24 -15.29
C LYS A 139 8.14 -16.72 -15.10
N LEU A 140 7.29 -17.02 -14.12
CA LEU A 140 6.76 -18.35 -13.84
C LEU A 140 5.24 -18.34 -13.94
N LYS A 141 4.66 -19.37 -14.55
CA LYS A 141 3.22 -19.62 -14.57
C LYS A 141 2.85 -20.65 -13.52
N ALA A 142 1.76 -20.39 -12.80
CA ALA A 142 1.13 -21.32 -11.88
C ALA A 142 -0.38 -21.29 -12.07
N ILE A 143 -1.06 -22.37 -11.67
CA ILE A 143 -2.52 -22.45 -11.69
C ILE A 143 -3.01 -22.46 -10.25
N ASN A 144 -3.94 -21.57 -9.92
CA ASN A 144 -4.54 -21.54 -8.58
C ASN A 144 -5.69 -22.55 -8.49
N ILE A 145 -5.40 -23.72 -7.94
CA ILE A 145 -6.38 -24.81 -7.77
C ILE A 145 -7.30 -24.57 -6.56
N GLN A 146 -6.92 -23.67 -5.63
CA GLN A 146 -7.71 -23.39 -4.42
C GLN A 146 -9.12 -22.86 -4.75
N THR A 147 -9.29 -22.21 -5.91
CA THR A 147 -10.59 -21.67 -6.34
C THR A 147 -11.63 -22.77 -6.61
N ILE A 148 -11.20 -24.01 -6.86
CA ILE A 148 -12.11 -25.16 -7.03
C ILE A 148 -12.94 -25.41 -5.76
N ILE A 149 -12.41 -25.13 -4.57
CA ILE A 149 -13.13 -25.29 -3.29
C ILE A 149 -14.42 -24.45 -3.29
N ASN A 150 -14.42 -23.32 -3.98
CA ASN A 150 -15.56 -22.43 -4.09
C ASN A 150 -16.35 -22.60 -5.40
N ASN A 151 -16.16 -23.74 -6.09
CA ASN A 151 -16.73 -24.06 -7.40
C ASN A 151 -16.41 -23.03 -8.50
N GLU A 152 -15.27 -22.35 -8.38
CA GLU A 152 -14.76 -21.41 -9.38
C GLU A 152 -13.72 -22.09 -10.28
N ILE A 153 -13.61 -21.60 -11.53
CA ILE A 153 -12.62 -22.09 -12.47
C ILE A 153 -11.22 -21.65 -11.98
N PRO A 154 -10.19 -22.53 -12.02
CA PRO A 154 -8.82 -22.15 -11.73
C PRO A 154 -8.32 -21.01 -12.61
N ASP A 155 -7.78 -19.98 -11.95
CA ASP A 155 -7.13 -18.87 -12.62
C ASP A 155 -5.66 -19.21 -12.93
N CYS A 156 -5.18 -18.76 -14.09
CA CYS A 156 -3.79 -18.87 -14.50
C CYS A 156 -3.02 -17.62 -14.04
N TYR A 157 -2.05 -17.81 -13.16
CA TYR A 157 -1.19 -16.74 -12.64
C TYR A 157 0.12 -16.73 -13.43
N THR A 158 0.57 -15.55 -13.81
CA THR A 158 1.93 -15.31 -14.29
C THR A 158 2.65 -14.44 -13.25
N PHE A 159 3.58 -15.04 -12.52
CA PHE A 159 4.43 -14.37 -11.56
C PHE A 159 5.66 -13.81 -12.27
N THR A 160 5.82 -12.50 -12.25
CA THR A 160 7.05 -11.80 -12.64
C THR A 160 7.90 -11.59 -11.39
N ILE A 161 8.95 -12.41 -11.26
CA ILE A 161 9.83 -12.43 -10.10
C ILE A 161 11.08 -11.62 -10.43
N THR A 162 11.43 -10.70 -9.54
CA THR A 162 12.63 -9.86 -9.67
C THR A 162 13.45 -9.95 -8.38
N ILE A 163 14.64 -10.54 -8.46
CA ILE A 163 15.60 -10.56 -7.37
C ILE A 163 16.57 -9.40 -7.59
N THR A 164 16.59 -8.45 -6.66
CA THR A 164 17.43 -7.25 -6.74
C THR A 164 18.52 -7.31 -5.68
N PHE A 165 19.78 -7.22 -6.13
CA PHE A 165 20.96 -7.01 -5.31
C PHE A 165 21.30 -5.52 -5.34
N ASP A 166 20.87 -4.78 -4.32
CA ASP A 166 20.98 -3.33 -4.25
C ASP A 166 22.28 -2.88 -3.59
N ASN A 167 23.14 -2.21 -4.37
CA ASN A 167 24.40 -1.60 -3.95
C ASN A 167 24.42 -0.07 -4.12
N LYS A 168 23.25 0.60 -4.25
CA LYS A 168 23.17 2.05 -4.46
C LYS A 168 23.90 2.89 -3.41
N ALA A 169 23.96 2.40 -2.17
CA ALA A 169 24.63 3.10 -1.06
C ALA A 169 26.17 2.95 -1.08
N HIS A 170 26.72 2.02 -1.87
CA HIS A 170 28.16 1.71 -1.93
C HIS A 170 28.82 1.55 -0.53
N SER A 171 28.09 1.02 0.45
CA SER A 171 28.52 0.93 1.85
C SER A 171 29.22 -0.38 2.22
N GLY A 172 29.52 -1.22 1.24
CA GLY A 172 30.03 -2.59 1.46
C GLY A 172 28.97 -3.60 1.89
N ARG A 173 27.71 -3.18 2.04
CA ARG A 173 26.55 -4.04 2.30
C ARG A 173 25.61 -4.03 1.10
N VAL A 174 25.47 -5.16 0.43
CA VAL A 174 24.53 -5.34 -0.69
C VAL A 174 23.25 -5.97 -0.18
N LYS A 175 22.14 -5.22 -0.20
CA LYS A 175 20.83 -5.74 0.25
C LYS A 175 20.21 -6.59 -0.85
N ILE A 176 19.63 -7.73 -0.49
CA ILE A 176 18.97 -8.61 -1.46
C ILE A 176 17.47 -8.60 -1.17
N ARG A 177 16.67 -8.37 -2.22
CA ARG A 177 15.21 -8.33 -2.12
C ARG A 177 14.59 -9.12 -3.27
N LEU A 178 13.50 -9.82 -2.99
CA LEU A 178 12.71 -10.53 -4.00
C LEU A 178 11.33 -9.87 -4.08
N ASP A 179 11.05 -9.28 -5.23
CA ASP A 179 9.76 -8.69 -5.55
C ASP A 179 8.99 -9.62 -6.49
N ASN A 180 7.70 -9.84 -6.20
CA ASN A 180 6.81 -10.66 -7.00
C ASN A 180 5.58 -9.87 -7.47
N ARG A 181 5.41 -9.73 -8.78
CA ARG A 181 4.21 -9.17 -9.40
C ARG A 181 3.41 -10.29 -10.04
N ALA A 182 2.12 -10.36 -9.75
CA ALA A 182 1.25 -11.41 -10.25
C ALA A 182 0.26 -10.83 -11.26
N ASP A 183 0.29 -11.35 -12.48
CA ASP A 183 -0.70 -11.07 -13.52
C ASP A 183 -1.67 -12.26 -13.60
N ILE A 184 -2.97 -11.97 -13.61
CA ILE A 184 -4.04 -12.98 -13.58
C ILE A 184 -4.72 -13.02 -14.94
N ALA A 185 -4.85 -14.21 -15.51
CA ALA A 185 -5.53 -14.45 -16.77
C ALA A 185 -6.37 -15.73 -16.71
N GLU A 186 -7.37 -15.84 -17.58
CA GLU A 186 -8.11 -17.08 -17.76
C GLU A 186 -7.22 -18.14 -18.43
N CYS A 187 -7.29 -19.36 -17.91
CA CYS A 187 -6.66 -20.50 -18.55
C CYS A 187 -7.38 -20.85 -19.86
N LYS A 188 -6.64 -21.30 -20.87
CA LYS A 188 -7.24 -21.79 -22.13
C LYS A 188 -7.93 -23.14 -21.88
N ASP A 189 -9.18 -23.26 -22.31
CA ASP A 189 -10.01 -24.48 -22.27
C ASP A 189 -10.11 -25.16 -20.88
N PRO A 190 -10.70 -24.50 -19.86
CA PRO A 190 -10.86 -25.10 -18.54
C PRO A 190 -11.96 -26.17 -18.54
N SER A 191 -11.61 -27.42 -18.21
CA SER A 191 -12.57 -28.50 -17.99
C SER A 191 -12.65 -28.86 -16.50
N VAL A 192 -13.70 -28.42 -15.81
CA VAL A 192 -14.00 -28.81 -14.43
C VAL A 192 -15.39 -29.45 -14.38
N SER A 193 -15.48 -30.68 -13.87
CA SER A 193 -16.75 -31.36 -13.65
C SER A 193 -17.46 -30.76 -12.44
N GLY A 194 -18.69 -30.25 -12.63
CA GLY A 194 -19.45 -29.56 -11.57
C GLY A 194 -19.31 -28.04 -11.64
N ARG A 195 -19.99 -27.43 -12.62
CA ARG A 195 -19.99 -25.99 -12.83
C ARG A 195 -20.78 -25.31 -11.72
N GLY A 196 -20.10 -24.62 -10.80
CA GLY A 196 -20.73 -23.68 -9.87
C GLY A 196 -21.23 -22.47 -10.64
N ASP A 197 -22.47 -22.07 -10.38
CA ASP A 197 -23.16 -21.06 -11.18
C ASP A 197 -22.68 -19.65 -10.79
N ASN A 198 -21.75 -19.07 -11.57
CA ASN A 198 -21.30 -17.68 -11.41
C ASN A 198 -22.46 -16.66 -11.62
N SER A 199 -23.59 -17.14 -12.16
CA SER A 199 -24.83 -16.39 -12.35
C SER A 199 -25.33 -15.74 -11.06
N PHE A 200 -25.19 -16.40 -9.89
CA PHE A 200 -25.69 -15.84 -8.64
C PHE A 200 -24.93 -14.58 -8.17
N ARG A 201 -23.61 -14.54 -8.36
CA ARG A 201 -22.78 -13.37 -7.98
C ARG A 201 -23.03 -12.19 -8.88
N LEU A 202 -23.08 -12.44 -10.19
CA LEU A 202 -23.43 -11.42 -11.18
C LEU A 202 -24.84 -10.88 -10.93
N PHE A 203 -25.81 -11.75 -10.64
CA PHE A 203 -27.16 -11.35 -10.27
C PHE A 203 -27.17 -10.44 -9.04
N PHE A 204 -26.44 -10.83 -7.99
CA PHE A 204 -26.32 -10.02 -6.77
C PHE A 204 -25.73 -8.64 -7.06
N ASP A 205 -24.64 -8.56 -7.84
CA ASP A 205 -24.00 -7.28 -8.18
C ASP A 205 -24.91 -6.37 -9.02
N VAL A 206 -25.69 -6.95 -9.94
CA VAL A 206 -26.71 -6.21 -10.71
C VAL A 206 -27.80 -5.67 -9.77
N VAL A 207 -28.28 -6.46 -8.81
CA VAL A 207 -29.26 -6.00 -7.80
C VAL A 207 -28.68 -4.86 -6.97
N VAL A 208 -27.41 -4.94 -6.55
CA VAL A 208 -26.74 -3.86 -5.81
C VAL A 208 -26.71 -2.57 -6.64
N ILE A 209 -26.32 -2.64 -7.91
CA ILE A 209 -26.31 -1.48 -8.81
C ILE A 209 -27.71 -0.87 -8.94
N LEU A 210 -28.74 -1.70 -9.11
CA LEU A 210 -30.12 -1.24 -9.22
C LEU A 210 -30.59 -0.53 -7.95
N VAL A 211 -30.36 -1.11 -6.77
CA VAL A 211 -30.74 -0.49 -5.49
C VAL A 211 -29.99 0.83 -5.24
N CYS A 212 -28.67 0.86 -5.48
CA CYS A 212 -27.87 2.08 -5.33
C CYS A 212 -28.25 3.16 -6.34
N SER A 213 -28.56 2.80 -7.59
CA SER A 213 -29.02 3.77 -8.60
C SER A 213 -30.38 4.38 -8.24
N LEU A 214 -31.31 3.58 -7.71
CA LEU A 214 -32.59 4.07 -7.21
C LEU A 214 -32.40 5.01 -6.01
N SER A 215 -31.54 4.62 -5.05
CA SER A 215 -31.16 5.47 -3.91
C SER A 215 -30.57 6.80 -4.37
N PHE A 216 -29.63 6.76 -5.31
CA PHE A 216 -28.97 7.94 -5.87
C PHE A 216 -29.98 8.90 -6.49
N VAL A 217 -30.92 8.40 -7.32
CA VAL A 217 -31.95 9.23 -7.96
C VAL A 217 -32.88 9.86 -6.93
N LEU A 218 -33.31 9.11 -5.91
CA LEU A 218 -34.16 9.61 -4.84
C LEU A 218 -33.45 10.68 -3.99
N CYS A 219 -32.18 10.45 -3.64
CA CYS A 219 -31.36 11.38 -2.89
C CYS A 219 -31.05 12.65 -3.70
N ALA A 220 -30.69 12.51 -4.98
CA ALA A 220 -30.48 13.63 -5.89
C ALA A 220 -31.74 14.50 -6.03
N ARG A 221 -32.92 13.87 -6.17
CA ARG A 221 -34.20 14.59 -6.17
C ARG A 221 -34.45 15.36 -4.87
N SER A 222 -34.10 14.78 -3.73
CA SER A 222 -34.21 15.44 -2.43
C SER A 222 -33.29 16.67 -2.32
N ILE A 223 -32.04 16.54 -2.76
CA ILE A 223 -31.07 17.64 -2.80
C ILE A 223 -31.54 18.76 -3.73
N ILE A 224 -32.03 18.44 -4.93
CA ILE A 224 -32.57 19.43 -5.88
C ILE A 224 -33.75 20.18 -5.26
N ARG A 225 -34.67 19.47 -4.57
CA ARG A 225 -35.78 20.12 -3.85
C ARG A 225 -35.29 21.05 -2.74
N GLY A 226 -34.26 20.65 -1.98
CA GLY A 226 -33.63 21.50 -0.98
C GLY A 226 -33.03 22.78 -1.58
N LEU A 227 -32.34 22.66 -2.71
CA LEU A 227 -31.77 23.81 -3.45
C LEU A 227 -32.85 24.73 -4.04
N MET A 228 -33.94 24.16 -4.58
CA MET A 228 -35.09 24.95 -5.06
C MET A 228 -35.72 25.73 -3.92
N LEU A 229 -35.97 25.08 -2.77
CA LEU A 229 -36.51 25.73 -1.57
C LEU A 229 -35.60 26.84 -1.06
N GLN A 230 -34.28 26.61 -1.04
CA GLN A 230 -33.28 27.61 -0.65
C GLN A 230 -33.34 28.84 -1.58
N HIS A 231 -33.50 28.64 -2.90
CA HIS A 231 -33.59 29.73 -3.86
C HIS A 231 -34.91 30.53 -3.72
N GLU A 232 -36.03 29.84 -3.52
CA GLU A 232 -37.33 30.47 -3.28
C GLU A 232 -37.34 31.26 -1.97
N PHE A 233 -36.81 30.68 -0.89
CA PHE A 233 -36.67 31.35 0.40
C PHE A 233 -35.79 32.60 0.28
N GLY A 234 -34.66 32.51 -0.41
CA GLY A 234 -33.79 33.67 -0.68
C GLY A 234 -34.50 34.78 -1.46
N ARG A 235 -35.33 34.43 -2.45
CA ARG A 235 -36.13 35.39 -3.22
C ARG A 235 -37.23 36.04 -2.38
N PHE A 236 -37.92 35.25 -1.55
CA PHE A 236 -38.94 35.74 -0.63
C PHE A 236 -38.36 36.71 0.40
N PHE A 237 -37.24 36.35 1.03
CA PHE A 237 -36.59 37.18 2.05
C PHE A 237 -36.14 38.53 1.49
N ARG A 238 -35.57 38.52 0.28
CA ARG A 238 -35.17 39.75 -0.43
C ARG A 238 -36.36 40.63 -0.79
N ARG A 239 -37.50 40.05 -1.19
CA ARG A 239 -38.71 40.82 -1.53
C ARG A 239 -39.40 41.43 -0.32
N ARG A 240 -39.48 40.70 0.80
CA ARG A 240 -40.26 41.12 1.97
C ARG A 240 -39.47 42.00 2.95
N TYR A 241 -38.19 41.70 3.14
CA TYR A 241 -37.33 42.31 4.16
C TYR A 241 -36.15 43.08 3.58
N ASN A 242 -35.97 43.08 2.24
CA ASN A 242 -34.86 43.73 1.53
C ASN A 242 -33.45 43.36 2.06
N GLN A 243 -33.34 42.18 2.67
CA GLN A 243 -32.11 41.65 3.22
C GLN A 243 -31.71 40.37 2.47
N SER A 244 -30.40 40.09 2.41
CA SER A 244 -29.88 38.84 1.87
C SER A 244 -29.71 37.80 2.98
N VAL A 245 -30.15 36.57 2.73
CA VAL A 245 -29.95 35.44 3.65
C VAL A 245 -28.46 35.12 3.81
N CYS A 246 -28.03 34.88 5.06
CA CYS A 246 -26.66 34.50 5.38
C CYS A 246 -26.29 33.15 4.74
N LEU A 247 -24.99 32.93 4.49
CA LEU A 247 -24.50 31.65 3.95
C LEU A 247 -24.70 30.49 4.94
N SER A 248 -24.69 30.75 6.24
CA SER A 248 -24.93 29.73 7.28
C SER A 248 -26.35 29.14 7.17
N ASP A 249 -27.36 30.00 7.18
CA ASP A 249 -28.77 29.60 7.07
C ASP A 249 -29.05 28.91 5.74
N ARG A 250 -28.36 29.35 4.68
CA ARG A 250 -28.39 28.72 3.36
C ARG A 250 -27.88 27.28 3.38
N MET A 251 -26.81 26.98 4.12
CA MET A 251 -26.24 25.63 4.22
C MET A 251 -27.10 24.70 5.07
N GLU A 252 -27.98 25.22 5.93
CA GLU A 252 -28.90 24.42 6.73
C GLU A 252 -29.98 23.73 5.89
N PHE A 253 -30.39 24.33 4.77
CA PHE A 253 -31.31 23.72 3.81
C PHE A 253 -30.72 22.49 3.09
N LEU A 254 -29.38 22.38 3.05
CA LEU A 254 -28.67 21.25 2.48
C LEU A 254 -28.42 20.20 3.56
N ASN A 255 -29.20 19.13 3.54
CA ASN A 255 -29.00 18.01 4.47
C ASN A 255 -27.75 17.20 4.06
N GLY A 256 -26.67 17.36 4.83
CA GLY A 256 -25.39 16.70 4.62
C GLY A 256 -25.45 15.17 4.59
N TRP A 257 -26.45 14.55 5.22
CA TRP A 257 -26.65 13.11 5.15
C TRP A 257 -26.98 12.62 3.72
N TYR A 258 -27.73 13.40 2.93
CA TYR A 258 -27.99 13.04 1.54
C TYR A 258 -26.72 13.16 0.68
N ILE A 259 -25.85 14.12 0.96
CA ILE A 259 -24.56 14.25 0.27
C ILE A 259 -23.69 13.04 0.56
N LEU A 260 -23.60 12.61 1.84
CA LEU A 260 -22.85 11.43 2.24
C LEU A 260 -23.37 10.15 1.57
N LEU A 261 -24.69 9.97 1.49
CA LEU A 261 -25.31 8.84 0.78
C LEU A 261 -25.04 8.88 -0.73
N VAL A 262 -25.13 10.05 -1.36
CA VAL A 262 -24.82 10.19 -2.79
C VAL A 262 -23.37 9.83 -3.10
N VAL A 263 -22.42 10.28 -2.27
CA VAL A 263 -21.00 9.91 -2.42
C VAL A 263 -20.81 8.40 -2.26
N SER A 264 -21.45 7.80 -1.26
CA SER A 264 -21.41 6.35 -1.04
C SER A 264 -22.02 5.55 -2.21
N ASP A 265 -23.14 6.00 -2.77
CA ASP A 265 -23.79 5.37 -3.92
C ASP A 265 -22.89 5.42 -5.16
N VAL A 266 -22.22 6.56 -5.42
CA VAL A 266 -21.26 6.69 -6.53
C VAL A 266 -20.07 5.73 -6.35
N LEU A 267 -19.50 5.67 -5.14
CA LEU A 267 -18.39 4.76 -4.84
C LEU A 267 -18.81 3.29 -5.01
N THR A 268 -20.03 2.93 -4.60
CA THR A 268 -20.56 1.57 -4.71
C THR A 268 -20.81 1.18 -6.17
N VAL A 269 -21.39 2.06 -6.98
CA VAL A 269 -21.61 1.81 -8.42
C VAL A 269 -20.27 1.68 -9.15
N LEU A 270 -19.31 2.55 -8.89
CA LEU A 270 -17.97 2.44 -9.50
C LEU A 270 -17.25 1.17 -9.06
N GLY A 271 -17.29 0.85 -7.76
CA GLY A 271 -16.68 -0.36 -7.21
C GLY A 271 -17.31 -1.65 -7.74
N THR A 272 -18.64 -1.70 -7.90
CA THR A 272 -19.33 -2.88 -8.46
C THR A 272 -19.06 -3.06 -9.96
N ILE A 273 -18.99 -1.97 -10.75
CA ILE A 273 -18.57 -2.04 -12.16
C ILE A 273 -17.13 -2.58 -12.26
N MET A 274 -16.21 -2.10 -11.41
CA MET A 274 -14.84 -2.63 -11.37
C MET A 274 -14.82 -4.10 -10.93
N LYS A 275 -15.63 -4.49 -9.93
CA LYS A 275 -15.75 -5.87 -9.50
C LYS A 275 -16.22 -6.79 -10.63
N ILE A 276 -17.27 -6.41 -11.37
CA ILE A 276 -17.74 -7.15 -12.55
C ILE A 276 -16.63 -7.24 -13.60
N GLY A 277 -15.88 -6.16 -13.83
CA GLY A 277 -14.73 -6.15 -14.75
C GLY A 277 -13.57 -7.06 -14.32
N ILE A 278 -13.37 -7.25 -13.02
CA ILE A 278 -12.40 -8.18 -12.44
C ILE A 278 -12.90 -9.63 -12.55
N GLU A 279 -14.18 -9.87 -12.29
CA GLU A 279 -14.81 -11.19 -12.47
C GLU A 279 -14.84 -11.59 -13.95
N SER A 280 -15.02 -10.63 -14.85
CA SER A 280 -14.89 -10.82 -16.30
C SER A 280 -13.43 -10.77 -16.79
N LYS A 281 -12.46 -10.72 -15.88
CA LYS A 281 -11.01 -10.81 -16.12
C LYS A 281 -10.43 -9.77 -17.09
N ASN A 282 -11.09 -8.62 -17.23
CA ASN A 282 -10.61 -7.47 -18.02
C ASN A 282 -9.60 -6.61 -17.22
N PHE A 283 -9.67 -6.64 -15.89
CA PHE A 283 -8.82 -5.86 -14.99
C PHE A 283 -8.29 -6.72 -13.84
N ALA A 284 -7.06 -6.45 -13.36
CA ALA A 284 -6.42 -7.18 -12.27
C ALA A 284 -6.22 -6.34 -10.98
N SER A 285 -6.74 -5.12 -10.93
CA SER A 285 -6.51 -4.17 -9.82
C SER A 285 -7.53 -4.35 -8.68
N TYR A 286 -7.32 -5.35 -7.84
CA TYR A 286 -8.16 -5.60 -6.66
C TYR A 286 -8.11 -4.49 -5.61
N ASP A 287 -6.96 -3.81 -5.47
CA ASP A 287 -6.73 -2.79 -4.44
C ASP A 287 -7.68 -1.58 -4.60
N VAL A 288 -7.88 -1.12 -5.83
CA VAL A 288 -8.79 0.01 -6.08
C VAL A 288 -10.24 -0.38 -5.83
N CYS A 289 -10.63 -1.58 -6.28
CA CYS A 289 -11.98 -2.11 -6.05
C CYS A 289 -12.28 -2.29 -4.56
N SER A 290 -11.31 -2.79 -3.78
CA SER A 290 -11.48 -3.01 -2.34
C SER A 290 -11.56 -1.69 -1.58
N ILE A 291 -10.77 -0.68 -1.95
CA ILE A 291 -10.86 0.66 -1.36
C ILE A 291 -12.22 1.31 -1.69
N LEU A 292 -12.68 1.24 -2.94
CA LEU A 292 -13.97 1.84 -3.34
C LEU A 292 -15.15 1.20 -2.60
N LEU A 293 -15.26 -0.13 -2.61
CA LEU A 293 -16.35 -0.84 -1.92
C LEU A 293 -16.21 -0.78 -0.39
N GLY A 294 -14.99 -0.80 0.14
CA GLY A 294 -14.72 -0.69 1.58
C GLY A 294 -15.07 0.69 2.11
N THR A 295 -14.68 1.75 1.41
CA THR A 295 -15.04 3.13 1.79
C THR A 295 -16.53 3.40 1.60
N SER A 296 -17.15 2.87 0.55
CA SER A 296 -18.59 3.04 0.34
C SER A 296 -19.40 2.38 1.45
N THR A 297 -19.09 1.13 1.82
CA THR A 297 -19.77 0.40 2.90
C THR A 297 -19.60 1.09 4.25
N LEU A 298 -18.40 1.61 4.56
CA LEU A 298 -18.18 2.42 5.77
C LEU A 298 -19.11 3.64 5.81
N LEU A 299 -19.24 4.36 4.70
CA LEU A 299 -20.13 5.52 4.60
C LEU A 299 -21.61 5.11 4.70
N VAL A 300 -22.03 3.98 4.12
CA VAL A 300 -23.41 3.46 4.28
C VAL A 300 -23.71 3.19 5.76
N TRP A 301 -22.78 2.54 6.47
CA TRP A 301 -22.94 2.27 7.90
C TRP A 301 -22.98 3.54 8.75
N VAL A 302 -22.16 4.53 8.44
CA VAL A 302 -22.29 5.87 9.04
C VAL A 302 -23.65 6.48 8.70
N GLY A 303 -24.17 6.28 7.49
CA GLY A 303 -25.50 6.69 7.07
C GLY A 303 -26.64 6.11 7.91
N VAL A 304 -26.44 4.93 8.54
CA VAL A 304 -27.42 4.34 9.47
C VAL A 304 -27.66 5.24 10.68
N ILE A 305 -26.65 6.02 11.11
CA ILE A 305 -26.75 6.99 12.21
C ILE A 305 -27.85 8.03 11.95
N ARG A 306 -28.12 8.37 10.68
CA ARG A 306 -29.25 9.23 10.31
C ARG A 306 -30.60 8.68 10.77
N TYR A 307 -30.79 7.36 10.75
CA TYR A 307 -32.06 6.78 11.21
C TYR A 307 -32.13 6.75 12.74
N LEU A 308 -30.99 6.80 13.43
CA LEU A 308 -30.95 6.90 14.88
C LEU A 308 -31.34 8.31 15.38
N THR A 309 -31.20 9.36 14.56
CA THR A 309 -31.64 10.72 14.96
C THR A 309 -33.15 10.84 15.17
N PHE A 310 -33.96 9.89 14.66
CA PHE A 310 -35.41 9.87 14.93
C PHE A 310 -35.71 9.62 16.42
N PHE A 311 -34.79 9.01 17.15
CA PHE A 311 -34.91 8.84 18.59
C PHE A 311 -34.31 10.04 19.33
N GLN A 312 -35.13 10.70 20.15
CA GLN A 312 -34.74 11.91 20.87
C GLN A 312 -33.46 11.74 21.72
N LYS A 313 -33.25 10.57 22.33
CA LYS A 313 -32.04 10.29 23.14
C LYS A 313 -30.76 10.21 22.31
N TYR A 314 -30.79 9.60 21.12
CA TYR A 314 -29.60 9.46 20.26
C TYR A 314 -29.31 10.74 19.48
N ASN A 315 -30.33 11.56 19.22
CA ASN A 315 -30.17 12.85 18.56
C ASN A 315 -29.25 13.80 19.35
N ILE A 316 -29.32 13.78 20.70
CA ILE A 316 -28.47 14.61 21.57
C ILE A 316 -26.97 14.38 21.29
N LEU A 317 -26.54 13.13 21.17
CA LEU A 317 -25.13 12.79 20.91
C LEU A 317 -24.66 13.26 19.53
N ILE A 318 -25.49 13.09 18.51
CA ILE A 318 -25.16 13.46 17.13
C ILE A 318 -25.10 14.98 16.99
N VAL A 319 -26.06 15.70 17.59
CA VAL A 319 -26.06 17.16 17.65
C VAL A 319 -24.85 17.66 18.43
N THR A 320 -24.46 16.99 19.53
CA THR A 320 -23.24 17.28 20.28
C THR A 320 -21.99 17.22 19.40
N LEU A 321 -21.83 16.16 18.63
CA LEU A 321 -20.68 16.05 17.72
C LEU A 321 -20.69 17.17 16.67
N ARG A 322 -21.85 17.51 16.10
CA ARG A 322 -21.99 18.58 15.09
C ARG A 322 -21.63 19.96 15.65
N VAL A 323 -22.03 20.26 16.88
CA VAL A 323 -21.75 21.53 17.56
C VAL A 323 -20.29 21.60 18.01
N ALA A 324 -19.72 20.48 18.49
CA ALA A 324 -18.32 20.42 18.90
C ALA A 324 -17.35 20.53 17.71
N LEU A 325 -17.68 19.95 16.55
CA LEU A 325 -16.82 19.84 15.38
C LEU A 325 -16.13 21.15 14.93
N PRO A 326 -16.80 22.30 14.75
CA PRO A 326 -16.11 23.54 14.37
C PRO A 326 -15.10 24.02 15.41
N ASN A 327 -15.40 23.89 16.71
CA ASN A 327 -14.48 24.27 17.79
C ASN A 327 -13.31 23.29 17.87
N VAL A 328 -13.58 22.00 17.72
CA VAL A 328 -12.57 20.93 17.64
C VAL A 328 -11.63 21.14 16.46
N ILE A 329 -12.13 21.51 15.27
CA ILE A 329 -11.27 21.79 14.10
C ILE A 329 -10.34 22.96 14.38
N ARG A 330 -10.84 24.07 14.94
CA ARG A 330 -10.00 25.23 15.29
C ARG A 330 -8.91 24.85 16.29
N PHE A 331 -9.27 24.12 17.33
CA PHE A 331 -8.31 23.63 18.32
C PHE A 331 -7.29 22.67 17.69
N CYS A 332 -7.75 21.75 16.84
CA CYS A 332 -6.91 20.81 16.11
C CYS A 332 -5.92 21.52 15.18
N CYS A 333 -6.32 22.62 14.50
CA CYS A 333 -5.39 23.43 13.71
C CYS A 333 -4.25 24.01 14.56
N CYS A 334 -4.55 24.54 15.76
CA CYS A 334 -3.53 25.06 16.67
C CYS A 334 -2.58 23.95 17.14
N VAL A 335 -3.14 22.80 17.52
CA VAL A 335 -2.37 21.62 17.96
C VAL A 335 -1.52 21.06 16.83
N ALA A 336 -2.03 21.03 15.60
CA ALA A 336 -1.32 20.53 14.43
C ALA A 336 -0.04 21.33 14.14
N VAL A 337 -0.05 22.66 14.36
CA VAL A 337 1.16 23.49 14.20
C VAL A 337 2.25 23.06 15.19
N ILE A 338 1.89 22.83 16.46
CA ILE A 338 2.83 22.35 17.48
C ILE A 338 3.31 20.94 17.13
N TYR A 339 2.39 20.06 16.76
CA TYR A 339 2.67 18.68 16.37
C TYR A 339 3.66 18.60 15.19
N LEU A 340 3.46 19.41 14.15
CA LEU A 340 4.39 19.49 13.02
C LEU A 340 5.77 20.00 13.45
N GLY A 341 5.83 20.96 14.39
CA GLY A 341 7.09 21.40 14.99
C GLY A 341 7.86 20.25 15.64
N TYR A 342 7.18 19.41 16.43
CA TYR A 342 7.75 18.18 16.97
C TYR A 342 8.15 17.21 15.83
N CYS A 343 7.28 16.94 14.85
CA CYS A 343 7.60 16.04 13.74
C CYS A 343 8.90 16.44 13.01
N PHE A 344 9.04 17.71 12.61
CA PHE A 344 10.25 18.17 11.91
C PHE A 344 11.48 18.11 12.80
N CYS A 345 11.34 18.49 14.07
CA CYS A 345 12.44 18.45 15.03
C CYS A 345 12.91 17.01 15.30
N GLY A 346 11.99 16.09 15.59
CA GLY A 346 12.27 14.68 15.79
C GLY A 346 12.85 14.02 14.54
N TRP A 347 12.33 14.33 13.35
CA TRP A 347 12.85 13.78 12.10
C TRP A 347 14.32 14.14 11.86
N ILE A 348 14.68 15.41 12.02
CA ILE A 348 16.04 15.89 11.73
C ILE A 348 17.03 15.46 12.81
N VAL A 349 16.66 15.58 14.10
CA VAL A 349 17.58 15.35 15.21
C VAL A 349 17.69 13.86 15.55
N LEU A 350 16.56 13.13 15.61
CA LEU A 350 16.52 11.73 16.04
C LEU A 350 16.59 10.74 14.88
N GLY A 351 16.32 11.17 13.64
CA GLY A 351 16.29 10.28 12.47
C GLY A 351 17.56 9.46 12.21
N PRO A 352 18.78 10.01 12.38
CA PRO A 352 20.01 9.23 12.24
C PRO A 352 20.21 8.17 13.34
N TYR A 353 19.62 8.38 14.52
CA TYR A 353 19.89 7.61 15.74
C TYR A 353 18.77 6.64 16.11
N HIS A 354 17.56 6.82 15.57
CA HIS A 354 16.38 6.04 15.92
C HIS A 354 15.60 5.56 14.69
N VAL A 355 15.22 4.28 14.67
CA VAL A 355 14.57 3.64 13.50
C VAL A 355 13.19 4.23 13.18
N LYS A 356 12.39 4.51 14.22
CA LYS A 356 11.06 5.14 14.09
C LYS A 356 11.09 6.59 13.60
N PHE A 357 12.25 7.26 13.59
CA PHE A 357 12.37 8.67 13.19
C PHE A 357 13.01 8.87 11.81
N ARG A 358 13.19 7.81 11.01
CA ARG A 358 13.92 7.90 9.72
C ARG A 358 13.19 8.68 8.62
N SER A 359 11.86 8.65 8.62
CA SER A 359 11.03 9.35 7.63
C SER A 359 9.93 10.13 8.32
N LEU A 360 9.48 11.22 7.72
CA LEU A 360 8.43 12.06 8.29
C LEU A 360 7.11 11.29 8.54
N SER A 361 6.77 10.31 7.68
CA SER A 361 5.60 9.44 7.89
C SER A 361 5.73 8.63 9.17
N MET A 362 6.86 7.92 9.34
CA MET A 362 7.12 7.12 10.53
C MET A 362 7.18 7.98 11.80
N VAL A 363 7.72 9.20 11.71
CA VAL A 363 7.71 10.14 12.83
C VAL A 363 6.28 10.50 13.21
N SER A 364 5.41 10.77 12.24
CA SER A 364 4.00 11.05 12.52
C SER A 364 3.29 9.82 13.09
N GLU A 365 3.55 8.63 12.59
CA GLU A 365 2.98 7.39 13.14
C GLU A 365 3.44 7.17 14.59
N CYS A 366 4.72 7.37 14.87
CA CYS A 366 5.31 7.24 16.20
C CYS A 366 4.81 8.29 17.20
N LEU A 367 4.71 9.56 16.80
CA LEU A 367 4.21 10.61 17.70
C LEU A 367 2.70 10.46 17.94
N PHE A 368 1.94 10.02 16.94
CA PHE A 368 0.52 9.70 17.11
C PHE A 368 0.31 8.48 18.03
N SER A 369 1.13 7.43 17.91
CA SER A 369 1.07 6.27 18.82
C SER A 369 1.42 6.67 20.25
N LEU A 370 2.48 7.49 20.43
CA LEU A 370 2.88 8.02 21.73
C LEU A 370 1.81 8.89 22.38
N MET A 371 1.09 9.72 21.61
CA MET A 371 -0.04 10.51 22.12
C MET A 371 -1.17 9.63 22.69
N ASN A 372 -1.31 8.40 22.17
CA ASN A 372 -2.28 7.41 22.66
C ASN A 372 -1.67 6.45 23.71
N GLY A 373 -0.42 6.65 24.12
CA GLY A 373 0.27 5.84 25.13
C GLY A 373 0.84 4.52 24.63
N ASP A 374 0.91 4.32 23.31
CA ASP A 374 1.47 3.11 22.71
C ASP A 374 2.98 3.23 22.48
N ASP A 375 3.71 2.12 22.68
CA ASP A 375 5.15 1.99 22.45
C ASP A 375 6.07 2.99 23.20
N MET A 376 5.60 3.61 24.28
CA MET A 376 6.37 4.64 25.01
C MET A 376 7.74 4.14 25.45
N PHE A 377 7.82 3.03 26.20
CA PHE A 377 9.10 2.52 26.70
C PHE A 377 10.07 2.13 25.57
N VAL A 378 9.55 1.54 24.50
CA VAL A 378 10.36 1.12 23.34
C VAL A 378 11.07 2.32 22.72
N THR A 379 10.37 3.46 22.57
CA THR A 379 10.98 4.69 22.04
C THR A 379 12.10 5.25 22.92
N PHE A 380 12.02 5.08 24.24
CA PHE A 380 13.11 5.46 25.14
C PHE A 380 14.27 4.46 25.12
N ALA A 381 13.97 3.17 25.03
CA ALA A 381 14.95 2.08 25.09
C ALA A 381 15.77 1.94 23.80
N GLU A 382 15.17 2.17 22.63
CA GLU A 382 15.84 2.05 21.32
C GLU A 382 16.77 3.22 20.99
N MET A 383 16.88 4.23 21.84
CA MET A 383 17.77 5.38 21.63
C MET A 383 19.25 4.95 21.68
N GLN A 384 19.95 5.11 20.55
CA GLN A 384 21.40 4.88 20.49
C GLN A 384 22.17 5.91 21.33
N GLN A 385 22.98 5.44 22.27
CA GLN A 385 23.77 6.28 23.19
C GLN A 385 25.10 6.78 22.59
N ASN A 386 25.17 6.95 21.26
CA ASN A 386 26.41 7.35 20.58
C ASN A 386 26.85 8.79 20.91
N SER A 387 25.89 9.67 21.23
CA SER A 387 26.21 10.99 21.78
C SER A 387 25.31 11.32 22.97
N TYR A 388 25.94 11.74 24.07
CA TYR A 388 25.24 12.11 25.29
C TYR A 388 24.29 13.31 25.07
N LEU A 389 24.68 14.27 24.23
CA LEU A 389 23.86 15.44 23.90
C LEU A 389 22.56 15.05 23.17
N VAL A 390 22.62 14.17 22.17
CA VAL A 390 21.42 13.71 21.47
C VAL A 390 20.55 12.85 22.36
N TRP A 391 21.16 12.01 23.21
CA TRP A 391 20.41 11.24 24.20
C TRP A 391 19.69 12.15 25.20
N LEU A 392 20.35 13.16 25.75
CA LEU A 392 19.71 14.10 26.68
C LEU A 392 18.61 14.92 25.99
N PHE A 393 18.86 15.35 24.74
CA PHE A 393 17.86 16.02 23.92
C PHE A 393 16.65 15.12 23.67
N SER A 394 16.85 13.84 23.35
CA SER A 394 15.75 12.91 23.09
C SER A 394 14.89 12.67 24.32
N GLN A 395 15.51 12.55 25.50
CA GLN A 395 14.78 12.45 26.77
C GLN A 395 13.90 13.69 26.97
N LEU A 396 14.49 14.88 26.89
CA LEU A 396 13.76 16.14 27.04
C LEU A 396 12.62 16.24 26.02
N TYR A 397 12.90 15.96 24.74
CA TYR A 397 11.95 16.00 23.64
C TYR A 397 10.76 15.06 23.86
N LEU A 398 11.01 13.80 24.24
CA LEU A 398 9.94 12.82 24.46
C LEU A 398 9.14 13.15 25.71
N TYR A 399 9.79 13.54 26.83
CA TYR A 399 9.08 13.94 28.04
C TYR A 399 8.22 15.18 27.82
N THR A 400 8.73 16.20 27.11
CA THR A 400 7.95 17.43 26.82
C THR A 400 6.80 17.12 25.88
N PHE A 401 7.00 16.28 24.86
CA PHE A 401 5.94 15.86 23.95
C PHE A 401 4.83 15.10 24.68
N ILE A 402 5.18 14.04 25.40
CA ILE A 402 4.23 13.17 26.10
C ILE A 402 3.45 13.97 27.15
N SER A 403 4.15 14.74 27.99
CA SER A 403 3.47 15.53 29.02
C SER A 403 2.53 16.59 28.45
N LEU A 404 2.95 17.31 27.40
CA LEU A 404 2.13 18.34 26.76
C LEU A 404 0.90 17.73 26.08
N PHE A 405 1.09 16.70 25.24
CA PHE A 405 0.02 16.16 24.42
C PHE A 405 -0.97 15.31 25.22
N ILE A 406 -0.48 14.48 26.14
CA ILE A 406 -1.36 13.61 26.94
C ILE A 406 -2.08 14.40 28.04
N TYR A 407 -1.37 15.23 28.81
CA TYR A 407 -1.99 15.86 29.98
C TYR A 407 -2.67 17.20 29.67
N MET A 408 -2.19 17.96 28.69
CA MET A 408 -2.79 19.27 28.39
C MET A 408 -3.71 19.19 27.17
N VAL A 409 -3.20 18.74 26.02
CA VAL A 409 -3.95 18.77 24.76
C VAL A 409 -5.14 17.81 24.79
N LEU A 410 -4.94 16.55 25.19
CA LEU A 410 -6.02 15.56 25.25
C LEU A 410 -7.09 15.96 26.28
N SER A 411 -6.68 16.48 27.45
CA SER A 411 -7.62 16.96 28.46
C SER A 411 -8.46 18.15 27.97
N LEU A 412 -7.86 19.10 27.24
CA LEU A 412 -8.60 20.19 26.61
C LEU A 412 -9.56 19.69 25.52
N PHE A 413 -9.15 18.69 24.75
CA PHE A 413 -10.00 18.07 23.73
C PHE A 413 -11.24 17.42 24.34
N ILE A 414 -11.06 16.68 25.44
CA ILE A 414 -12.16 16.10 26.21
C ILE A 414 -13.05 17.20 26.78
N ALA A 415 -12.47 18.24 27.38
CA ALA A 415 -13.23 19.35 27.97
C ALA A 415 -14.09 20.11 26.93
N LEU A 416 -13.59 20.29 25.70
CA LEU A 416 -14.35 20.91 24.60
C LEU A 416 -15.57 20.07 24.18
N ILE A 417 -15.40 18.74 24.10
CA ILE A 417 -16.50 17.83 23.75
C ILE A 417 -17.51 17.76 24.89
N THR A 418 -17.04 17.62 26.14
CA THR A 418 -17.89 17.61 27.33
C THR A 418 -18.65 18.91 27.50
N GLY A 419 -18.00 20.06 27.30
CA GLY A 419 -18.68 21.36 27.32
C GLY A 419 -19.77 21.49 26.27
N SER A 420 -19.52 20.99 25.05
CA SER A 420 -20.55 20.94 24.00
C SER A 420 -21.72 20.02 24.40
N TYR A 421 -21.42 18.87 25.02
CA TYR A 421 -22.43 17.95 25.52
C TYR A 421 -23.31 18.58 26.60
N GLU A 422 -22.72 19.29 27.57
CA GLU A 422 -23.45 19.99 28.63
C GLU A 422 -24.33 21.12 28.10
N THR A 423 -23.93 21.81 27.03
CA THR A 423 -24.77 22.87 26.42
C THR A 423 -26.00 22.34 25.70
N ILE A 424 -26.01 21.06 25.31
CA ILE A 424 -27.08 20.45 24.49
C ILE A 424 -28.01 19.56 25.33
N LYS A 425 -27.48 18.97 26.41
CA LYS A 425 -28.27 18.24 27.42
C LYS A 425 -29.30 19.16 28.08
#